data_AF-A0AAN5CCS6-F1
#
_entry.id   AF-A0AAN5CCS6-F1
#
_cell.length_a   1.000
_cell.length_b   1.000
_cell.length_c   1.000
_cell.angle_alpha   90.00
_cell.angle_beta   90.00
_cell.angle_gamma   90.00
#
_symmetry.space_group_name_H-M   'P 1'
#
loop_
_entity.id
_entity.type
_entity.pdbx_description
1 polymer ?
#
loop_
_entity_poly.entity_id
_entity_poly.type
_entity_poly.pdbx_seq_one_letter_code
_entity_poly.pdbx_strand_id
1 'polypeptide(L)'
;RQWTERICSEFYLQGDDEKRLGMKVTAYMDRNCPEVAKLQHSFISHPVAPLIDTMNTASLLPILPGLKEPEIMINLKHNLEKWTVKLIEEGGLVDEEKEDDEDRISEEDTGVDVSSVRVSETESPTEMPSLYANSREEEYI
;
A
#
# COMPACT_ATOMS: atom_id res chain seq x y z
N ARG A 1 -11.75 -6.93 0.51
CA ARG A 1 -11.62 -8.41 0.59
C ARG A 1 -10.87 -8.96 -0.62
N GLN A 2 -11.34 -8.78 -1.87
CA GLN A 2 -10.63 -9.26 -3.07
C GLN A 2 -9.16 -8.80 -3.15
N TRP A 3 -8.86 -7.53 -2.84
CA TRP A 3 -7.49 -7.04 -2.79
C TRP A 3 -6.64 -7.71 -1.71
N THR A 4 -7.20 -7.91 -0.52
CA THR A 4 -6.58 -8.65 0.59
C THR A 4 -6.22 -10.08 0.17
N GLU A 5 -7.11 -10.78 -0.53
CA GLU A 5 -6.86 -12.15 -1.02
C GLU A 5 -5.72 -12.18 -2.04
N ARG A 6 -5.69 -11.22 -2.98
CA ARG A 6 -4.64 -11.12 -3.99
C ARG A 6 -3.27 -10.85 -3.37
N ILE A 7 -3.17 -9.88 -2.46
CA ILE A 7 -1.89 -9.55 -1.82
C ILE A 7 -1.40 -10.68 -0.91
N CYS A 8 -2.29 -11.34 -0.17
CA CYS A 8 -1.92 -12.50 0.63
C CYS A 8 -1.43 -13.65 -0.27
N SER A 9 -2.08 -13.89 -1.42
CA SER A 9 -1.61 -14.89 -2.38
C SER A 9 -0.20 -14.60 -2.87
N GLU A 10 0.11 -13.33 -3.16
CA GLU A 10 1.46 -12.93 -3.59
C GLU A 10 2.50 -13.12 -2.47
N PHE A 11 2.17 -12.67 -1.25
CA PHE A 11 3.02 -12.84 -0.07
C PHE A 11 3.32 -14.30 0.21
N TYR A 12 2.34 -15.18 0.06
CA TYR A 12 2.55 -16.61 0.25
C TYR A 12 3.42 -17.26 -0.82
N LEU A 13 3.39 -16.75 -2.06
CA LEU A 13 4.30 -17.20 -3.10
C LEU A 13 5.74 -16.78 -2.78
N GLN A 14 5.93 -15.55 -2.30
CA GLN A 14 7.24 -15.07 -1.86
C GLN A 14 7.76 -15.89 -0.67
N GLY A 15 6.92 -16.13 0.35
CA GLY A 15 7.31 -16.93 1.52
C GLY A 15 7.68 -18.37 1.18
N ASP A 16 7.03 -18.97 0.16
CA ASP A 16 7.41 -20.30 -0.33
C ASP A 16 8.80 -20.28 -1.01
N ASP A 17 9.12 -19.23 -1.75
CA ASP A 17 10.43 -19.05 -2.35
C ASP A 17 11.53 -18.81 -1.29
N GLU A 18 11.25 -18.02 -0.26
CA GLU A 18 12.14 -17.82 0.88
C GLU A 18 12.45 -19.15 1.58
N LYS A 19 11.43 -19.98 1.85
CA LYS A 19 11.61 -21.34 2.41
C LYS A 19 12.46 -22.22 1.51
N ARG A 20 12.20 -22.20 0.20
CA ARG A 20 12.92 -22.99 -0.80
C ARG A 20 14.40 -22.61 -0.87
N LEU A 21 14.70 -21.33 -0.66
CA LEU A 21 16.06 -20.79 -0.62
C LEU A 21 16.73 -20.95 0.76
N GLY A 22 16.03 -21.50 1.77
CA GLY A 22 16.55 -21.64 3.13
C GLY A 22 16.67 -20.31 3.89
N MET A 23 15.96 -19.27 3.44
CA MET A 23 15.91 -17.96 4.09
C MET A 23 14.86 -17.96 5.21
N LYS A 24 15.02 -17.05 6.18
CA LYS A 24 13.96 -16.76 7.15
C LYS A 24 12.77 -16.19 6.38
N VAL A 25 11.58 -16.73 6.62
CA VAL A 25 10.35 -16.25 5.99
C VAL A 25 10.01 -14.86 6.54
N THR A 26 9.73 -13.95 5.63
CA THR A 26 9.31 -12.58 5.95
C THR A 26 7.98 -12.59 6.70
N ALA A 27 7.80 -11.63 7.60
CA ALA A 27 6.57 -11.51 8.38
C ALA A 27 5.32 -11.50 7.48
N TYR A 28 4.24 -12.15 7.93
CA TYR A 28 2.97 -12.28 7.20
C TYR A 28 3.01 -13.12 5.90
N MET A 29 4.17 -13.63 5.49
CA MET A 29 4.34 -14.39 4.24
C MET A 29 4.24 -15.91 4.43
N ASP A 30 4.09 -16.40 5.66
CA ASP A 30 3.88 -17.82 5.91
C ASP A 30 2.40 -18.22 5.78
N ARG A 31 2.06 -18.94 4.70
CA ARG A 31 0.72 -19.52 4.50
C ARG A 31 0.28 -20.52 5.57
N ASN A 32 1.23 -21.10 6.32
CA ASN A 32 0.94 -22.05 7.40
C ASN A 32 0.53 -21.34 8.70
N CYS A 33 0.84 -20.04 8.83
CA CYS A 33 0.51 -19.21 9.97
C CYS A 33 -0.10 -17.87 9.49
N PRO A 34 -1.32 -17.90 8.91
CA PRO A 34 -1.89 -16.73 8.27
C PRO A 34 -2.38 -15.69 9.30
N GLU A 35 -1.69 -14.55 9.40
CA GLU A 35 -2.05 -13.43 10.29
C GLU A 35 -2.77 -12.30 9.52
N VAL A 36 -3.79 -12.63 8.71
CA VAL A 36 -4.43 -11.67 7.79
C VAL A 36 -5.11 -10.52 8.53
N ALA A 37 -5.77 -10.77 9.67
CA ALA A 37 -6.44 -9.71 10.43
C ALA A 37 -5.42 -8.70 10.98
N LYS A 38 -4.31 -9.21 11.54
CA LYS A 38 -3.21 -8.39 12.06
C LYS A 38 -2.55 -7.57 10.95
N LEU A 39 -2.29 -8.20 9.81
CA LEU A 39 -1.75 -7.53 8.62
C LEU A 39 -2.66 -6.38 8.16
N GLN A 40 -3.97 -6.65 7.99
CA GLN A 40 -4.91 -5.62 7.52
C GLN A 40 -5.13 -4.51 8.55
N HIS A 41 -5.20 -4.86 9.84
CA HIS A 41 -5.29 -3.88 10.93
C HIS A 41 -4.07 -2.97 10.92
N SER A 42 -2.86 -3.55 10.96
CA SER A 42 -1.61 -2.80 10.98
C SER A 42 -1.44 -1.93 9.72
N PHE A 43 -1.77 -2.46 8.54
CA PHE A 43 -1.70 -1.70 7.29
C PHE A 43 -2.70 -0.53 7.26
N ILE A 44 -3.89 -0.68 7.84
CA ILE A 44 -4.82 0.45 7.89
C ILE A 44 -4.35 1.47 8.93
N SER A 45 -3.92 1.03 10.10
CA SER A 45 -3.58 1.91 11.23
C SER A 45 -2.29 2.69 11.03
N HIS A 46 -1.26 2.10 10.40
CA HIS A 46 0.07 2.71 10.35
C HIS A 46 0.33 3.52 9.07
N PRO A 47 0.16 2.99 7.85
CA PRO A 47 0.34 3.79 6.64
C PRO A 47 -0.94 4.48 6.16
N VAL A 48 -2.09 3.81 6.13
CA VAL A 48 -3.28 4.36 5.44
C VAL A 48 -3.98 5.44 6.25
N ALA A 49 -4.24 5.22 7.54
CA ALA A 49 -4.97 6.18 8.37
C ALA A 49 -4.24 7.54 8.48
N PRO A 50 -2.91 7.60 8.75
CA PRO A 50 -2.20 8.88 8.77
C PRO A 50 -2.18 9.60 7.41
N LEU A 51 -2.08 8.85 6.30
CA LEU A 51 -2.16 9.42 4.96
C LEU A 51 -3.52 10.07 4.71
N ILE A 52 -4.61 9.36 4.98
CA ILE A 52 -5.96 9.86 4.77
C ILE A 52 -6.26 11.04 5.70
N ASP A 53 -5.82 11.00 6.95
CA ASP A 53 -5.99 12.11 7.90
C ASP A 53 -5.23 13.38 7.44
N THR A 54 -4.02 13.21 6.92
CA THR A 54 -3.24 14.32 6.35
C THR A 54 -3.94 14.91 5.12
N MET A 55 -4.44 14.07 4.21
CA MET A 55 -5.21 14.53 3.04
C MET A 55 -6.51 15.23 3.44
N ASN A 56 -7.19 14.75 4.48
CA ASN A 56 -8.40 15.37 5.02
C ASN A 56 -8.09 16.74 5.61
N THR A 57 -7.04 16.85 6.42
CA THR A 57 -6.59 18.12 7.01
C THR A 57 -6.17 19.13 5.94
N ALA A 58 -5.55 18.66 4.86
CA ALA A 58 -5.23 19.48 3.69
C ALA A 58 -6.45 19.83 2.82
N SER A 59 -7.67 19.43 3.20
CA SER A 59 -8.91 19.64 2.45
C SER A 59 -8.87 19.10 1.01
N LEU A 60 -8.08 18.04 0.78
CA LEU A 60 -7.93 17.39 -0.53
C LEU A 60 -9.01 16.32 -0.78
N LEU A 61 -9.75 15.93 0.26
CA LEU A 61 -10.77 14.90 0.17
C LEU A 61 -12.15 15.54 -0.05
N PRO A 62 -12.85 15.21 -1.15
CA PRO A 62 -14.17 15.76 -1.41
C PRO A 62 -15.21 15.17 -0.47
N ILE A 63 -16.14 16.02 -0.03
CA ILE A 63 -17.36 15.61 0.64
C ILE A 63 -18.47 15.54 -0.41
N LEU A 64 -18.97 14.33 -0.68
CA LEU A 64 -20.04 14.15 -1.64
C LEU A 64 -21.38 14.67 -1.08
N PRO A 65 -22.33 15.07 -1.94
CA PRO A 65 -23.64 15.56 -1.50
C PRO A 65 -24.34 14.57 -0.55
N GLY A 66 -24.82 15.09 0.58
CA GLY A 66 -25.51 14.28 1.60
C GLY A 66 -24.59 13.61 2.63
N LEU A 67 -23.26 13.71 2.48
CA LEU A 67 -22.31 13.24 3.48
C LEU A 67 -21.83 14.40 4.38
N LYS A 68 -21.48 14.05 5.62
CA LYS A 68 -20.92 14.99 6.60
C LYS A 68 -19.39 14.98 6.61
N GLU A 69 -18.78 13.95 6.06
CA GLU A 69 -17.34 13.74 5.98
C GLU A 69 -17.01 13.01 4.66
N PRO A 70 -15.75 13.02 4.21
CA PRO A 70 -15.37 12.33 2.98
C PRO A 70 -15.68 10.82 3.05
N GLU A 71 -16.24 10.28 1.96
CA GLU A 71 -16.67 8.87 1.90
C GLU A 71 -15.52 7.89 2.22
N ILE A 72 -14.30 8.22 1.79
CA ILE A 72 -13.11 7.42 2.08
C ILE A 72 -12.86 7.27 3.58
N MET A 73 -13.12 8.30 4.39
CA MET A 73 -12.95 8.24 5.84
C MET A 73 -14.00 7.33 6.48
N ILE A 74 -15.24 7.41 6.01
CA ILE A 74 -16.34 6.54 6.46
C ILE A 74 -15.98 5.08 6.17
N ASN A 75 -15.58 4.78 4.94
CA ASN A 75 -15.22 3.44 4.51
C ASN A 75 -13.96 2.92 5.23
N LEU A 76 -12.98 3.78 5.50
CA LEU A 76 -11.78 3.41 6.23
C LEU A 76 -12.10 3.05 7.68
N LYS A 77 -12.92 3.84 8.37
CA LYS A 77 -13.38 3.56 9.75
C LYS A 77 -14.10 2.21 9.83
N HIS A 78 -15.06 1.96 8.93
CA HIS A 78 -15.78 0.69 8.88
C HIS A 78 -14.85 -0.51 8.60
N ASN A 79 -13.90 -0.36 7.68
CA ASN A 79 -12.95 -1.43 7.37
C ASN A 79 -12.00 -1.69 8.55
N LEU A 80 -11.51 -0.63 9.20
CA LEU A 80 -10.65 -0.75 10.37
C LEU A 80 -11.35 -1.50 11.49
N GLU A 81 -12.55 -1.05 11.89
CA GLU A 81 -13.35 -1.69 12.93
C GLU A 81 -13.57 -3.18 12.65
N LYS A 82 -13.94 -3.51 11.42
CA LYS A 82 -14.12 -4.89 10.98
C LYS A 82 -12.87 -5.76 11.17
N TRP A 83 -11.69 -5.23 10.85
CA TRP A 83 -10.44 -5.96 11.02
C TRP A 83 -9.97 -6.00 12.48
N THR A 84 -10.23 -4.95 13.26
CA THR A 84 -9.99 -4.93 14.70
C THR A 84 -10.81 -6.01 15.41
N VAL A 85 -12.10 -6.12 15.11
CA VAL A 85 -12.96 -7.18 15.67
C VAL A 85 -12.41 -8.56 15.33
N LYS A 86 -12.06 -8.80 14.06
CA LYS A 86 -11.49 -10.08 13.63
C LYS A 86 -10.15 -10.38 14.30
N LEU A 87 -9.31 -9.37 14.51
CA LEU A 87 -8.03 -9.51 15.21
C LEU A 87 -8.24 -9.91 16.68
N ILE A 88 -9.23 -9.33 17.35
CA ILE A 88 -9.60 -9.69 18.72
C ILE A 88 -10.12 -11.14 18.78
N GLU A 89 -10.97 -11.52 17.83
CA GLU A 89 -11.48 -12.90 17.72
C GLU A 89 -10.35 -13.92 17.49
N GLU A 90 -9.30 -13.53 16.76
CA GLU A 90 -8.10 -14.33 16.53
C GLU A 90 -7.10 -14.29 17.70
N GLY A 91 -7.40 -13.56 18.78
CA GLY A 91 -6.56 -13.45 19.98
C GLY A 91 -5.33 -12.55 19.83
N GLY A 92 -5.29 -11.69 18.80
CA GLY A 92 -4.09 -10.97 18.37
C GLY A 92 -3.79 -9.63 19.06
N LEU A 93 -4.55 -9.22 20.09
CA LEU A 93 -4.16 -8.08 20.93
C LEU A 93 -3.34 -8.58 22.12
N VAL A 94 -2.07 -8.88 21.87
CA VAL A 94 -1.05 -9.06 22.91
C VAL A 94 0.04 -8.04 22.60
N ASP A 95 0.07 -7.00 23.42
CA ASP A 95 1.02 -5.88 23.54
C ASP A 95 1.99 -5.61 22.37
N GLU A 96 1.87 -4.43 21.77
CA GLU A 96 2.90 -3.82 20.93
C GLU A 96 4.17 -3.57 21.76
N GLU A 97 5.01 -4.59 21.94
CA GLU A 97 6.44 -4.34 22.10
C GLU A 97 6.91 -3.73 20.79
N LYS A 98 7.35 -2.47 20.88
CA LYS A 98 7.96 -1.74 19.77
C LYS A 98 9.22 -2.50 19.36
N GLU A 99 9.16 -3.27 18.27
CA GLU A 99 10.37 -3.64 17.53
C GLU A 99 10.86 -2.37 16.83
N ASP A 100 11.91 -1.80 17.40
CA ASP A 100 12.72 -0.73 16.82
C ASP A 100 13.40 -1.24 15.55
N ASP A 101 12.69 -1.31 14.42
CA ASP A 101 13.30 -1.46 13.09
C ASP A 101 13.79 -0.08 12.61
N GLU A 102 14.82 0.42 13.30
CA GLU A 102 15.69 1.50 12.80
C GLU A 102 16.86 0.87 12.01
N ASP A 103 16.57 0.04 11.00
CA ASP A 103 17.56 -0.27 9.95
C ASP A 103 17.65 0.94 9.02
N ARG A 104 18.32 1.96 9.55
CA ARG A 104 18.80 3.15 8.87
C ARG A 104 19.70 2.69 7.73
N ILE A 105 19.21 2.80 6.51
CA ILE A 105 20.05 2.77 5.30
C ILE A 105 21.20 3.75 5.54
N SER A 106 22.41 3.22 5.75
CA SER A 106 23.61 4.03 5.80
C SER A 106 23.83 4.59 4.40
N GLU A 107 23.66 5.91 4.26
CA GLU A 107 24.13 6.65 3.10
C GLU A 107 25.66 6.52 3.06
N GLU A 108 26.17 5.50 2.37
CA GLU A 108 27.55 5.53 1.89
C GLU A 108 27.62 6.53 0.73
N ASP A 109 28.17 7.71 1.06
CA ASP A 109 28.61 8.76 0.16
C ASP A 109 29.57 8.19 -0.90
N THR A 110 29.01 7.70 -2.00
CA THR A 110 29.76 7.48 -3.24
C THR A 110 29.70 8.77 -4.03
N GLY A 111 30.62 9.69 -3.72
CA GLY A 111 30.83 10.93 -4.44
C GLY A 111 31.09 10.66 -5.93
N VAL A 112 30.04 10.73 -6.75
CA VAL A 112 30.14 10.75 -8.21
C VAL A 112 30.42 12.19 -8.62
N ASP A 113 31.67 12.46 -8.97
CA ASP A 113 32.12 13.73 -9.55
C ASP A 113 31.41 14.00 -10.89
N VAL A 114 30.46 14.94 -10.87
CA VAL A 114 29.64 15.33 -12.02
C VAL A 114 30.37 16.26 -13.00
N SER A 115 31.66 16.53 -12.81
CA SER A 115 32.40 17.52 -13.62
C SER A 115 32.77 17.09 -15.06
N SER A 116 32.44 15.86 -15.48
CA SER A 116 32.85 15.33 -16.80
C SER A 116 31.71 14.95 -17.76
N VAL A 117 30.45 15.22 -17.43
CA VAL A 117 29.33 14.88 -18.34
C VAL A 117 29.19 15.97 -19.42
N ARG A 118 29.76 15.68 -20.59
CA ARG A 118 29.48 16.45 -21.84
C ARG A 118 28.04 16.18 -22.27
N VAL A 119 27.24 17.24 -22.33
CA VAL A 119 25.88 17.18 -22.89
C VAL A 119 25.98 17.04 -24.40
N SER A 120 25.65 15.87 -24.93
CA SER A 120 25.33 15.69 -26.35
C SER A 120 23.81 15.79 -26.52
N GLU A 121 23.37 16.80 -27.26
CA GLU A 121 21.97 16.98 -27.69
C GLU A 121 21.50 15.72 -28.42
N THR A 122 20.43 15.09 -27.93
CA THR A 122 19.64 14.12 -28.69
C THR A 122 18.15 14.35 -28.43
N GLU A 123 17.37 14.08 -29.48
CA GLU A 123 16.15 14.77 -29.88
C GLU A 123 14.91 14.46 -29.02
N SER A 124 13.93 15.37 -29.12
CA SER A 124 12.61 15.34 -28.47
C SER A 124 11.82 14.05 -28.74
N PRO A 125 11.34 13.34 -27.69
CA PRO A 125 10.41 12.24 -27.89
C PRO A 125 9.02 12.75 -28.24
N THR A 126 8.57 12.37 -29.44
CA THR A 126 7.24 12.61 -30.00
C THR A 126 6.16 11.84 -29.23
N GLU A 127 5.03 12.52 -29.01
CA GLU A 127 3.67 12.10 -28.64
C GLU A 127 3.43 10.65 -28.14
N MET A 128 3.00 10.54 -26.88
CA MET A 128 2.39 9.33 -26.30
C MET A 128 1.00 9.07 -26.90
N PRO A 129 0.68 7.84 -27.37
CA PRO A 129 -0.65 7.50 -27.84
C PRO A 129 -1.69 7.56 -26.71
N SER A 130 -2.75 8.34 -26.93
CA SER A 130 -3.92 8.45 -26.04
C SER A 130 -4.66 7.10 -25.92
N LEU A 131 -4.71 6.55 -24.70
CA LEU A 131 -5.55 5.39 -24.37
C LEU A 131 -7.01 5.77 -24.03
N TYR A 132 -7.44 7.00 -24.35
CA TYR A 132 -8.80 7.50 -24.05
C TYR A 132 -9.67 7.74 -25.29
N ALA A 133 -9.32 7.17 -26.45
CA ALA A 133 -10.19 7.20 -27.62
C ALA A 133 -11.04 5.92 -27.70
N ASN A 134 -12.07 5.81 -26.85
CA ASN A 134 -13.30 5.08 -27.18
C ASN A 134 -14.42 5.42 -26.18
N SER A 135 -14.96 6.63 -26.34
CA SER A 135 -16.32 6.98 -25.93
C SER A 135 -17.04 7.59 -27.13
N ARG A 136 -17.76 6.75 -27.88
CA ARG A 136 -18.90 7.11 -28.76
C ARG A 136 -19.84 5.90 -28.76
N GLU A 137 -21.00 6.01 -28.11
CA GLU A 137 -22.26 6.48 -28.70
C GLU A 137 -22.86 5.49 -29.70
N GLU A 138 -23.63 4.49 -29.22
CA GLU A 138 -24.77 3.84 -29.89
C GLU A 138 -25.60 3.22 -28.71
N GLU A 139 -26.93 3.29 -28.57
CA GLU A 139 -28.01 3.67 -29.46
C GLU A 139 -29.29 3.90 -28.63
N TYR A 140 -30.21 4.65 -29.20
CA TYR A 140 -31.45 5.16 -28.61
C TYR A 140 -32.63 4.33 -29.14
N ILE A 141 -33.23 3.42 -28.37
CA ILE A 141 -34.63 2.96 -28.47
C ILE A 141 -35.12 2.50 -27.10
#